data_AF-A0A366BWH1-F1
#
_entry.id   AF-A0A366BWH1-F1
#
_cell.length_a   1.000
_cell.length_b   1.000
_cell.length_c   1.000
_cell.angle_alpha   90.00
_cell.angle_beta   90.00
_cell.angle_gamma   90.00
#
_symmetry.space_group_name_H-M   'P 1'
#
loop_
_entity.id
_entity.type
_entity.pdbx_description
1 polymer ?
#
loop_
_entity_poly.entity_id
_entity_poly.type
_entity_poly.pdbx_seq_one_letter_code
_entity_poly.pdbx_strand_id
1 'polypeptide(L)'
;MQTGPTDYDLWLDKRLSQGIAADDTWLASQSVFPAITLCEFIGAALLRKQGKAPDDRRAKATGFAYVSQGPDRVRAALDILMRSEDGGHIVTQGELGPLLRHLRGSYLDDDTFAGFRSILRDYFLEIWPLAPGDDLLGQAVTERRLHSLTSASKETGIGPAVLDDFLTEAGAFAPGDKRADARKTFDAKAWQHILDEIPTLVGPIALRRAIGATLAELNGLKADGVLVPRTNVATIKSPWRIADGHALLEELEAYAQPVAPEEPGWETIQRVHKRLDFPVGGIISAIRTGALHLGKRPDVFGYHGLVVEITEVAAFKAKVAPKRKSSTNQGEMTAAAFARSAGIRGKGQFLALIEGGYTPAMLVLNSTTRRREWRMSQDHIAAFEAGYTTPTILSAETGAHLNTIRAVLQNEGVQLFRPNGLDVGPVYLRKAVEPVVALLKTQGEK
;
A
#
# COMPACT_ATOMS: atom_id res chain seq x y z
N MET A 1 14.06 -39.44 -40.03
CA MET A 1 12.89 -39.65 -39.16
C MET A 1 13.06 -40.97 -38.44
N GLN A 2 13.13 -40.96 -37.11
CA GLN A 2 13.28 -42.18 -36.32
C GLN A 2 11.95 -42.95 -36.36
N THR A 3 11.96 -44.13 -36.95
CA THR A 3 10.77 -44.96 -37.28
C THR A 3 10.49 -46.05 -36.24
N GLY A 4 11.04 -45.94 -35.03
CA GLY A 4 10.79 -46.90 -33.95
C GLY A 4 9.42 -46.72 -33.28
N PRO A 5 8.90 -47.75 -32.58
CA PRO A 5 7.72 -47.62 -31.73
C PRO A 5 7.99 -46.63 -30.58
N THR A 6 6.97 -45.85 -30.20
CA THR A 6 7.01 -44.96 -29.03
C THR A 6 6.65 -45.73 -27.75
N ASP A 7 6.89 -45.15 -26.58
CA ASP A 7 6.50 -45.76 -25.30
C ASP A 7 4.98 -46.02 -25.22
N TYR A 8 4.18 -45.14 -25.82
CA TYR A 8 2.73 -45.35 -25.98
C TYR A 8 2.42 -46.57 -26.86
N ASP A 9 3.11 -46.71 -28.00
CA ASP A 9 2.89 -47.84 -28.92
C ASP A 9 3.25 -49.17 -28.22
N LEU A 10 4.37 -49.19 -27.48
CA LEU A 10 4.81 -50.35 -26.71
C LEU A 10 3.86 -50.69 -25.56
N TRP A 11 3.36 -49.67 -24.84
CA TRP A 11 2.37 -49.86 -23.80
C TRP A 11 1.08 -50.44 -24.35
N LEU A 12 0.55 -49.88 -25.44
CA LEU A 12 -0.71 -50.33 -26.03
C LEU A 12 -0.60 -51.78 -26.54
N ASP A 13 0.50 -52.12 -27.21
CA ASP A 13 0.76 -53.47 -27.68
C ASP A 13 0.80 -54.48 -26.51
N LYS A 14 1.56 -54.17 -25.44
CA LYS A 14 1.60 -55.01 -24.24
C LYS A 14 0.24 -55.13 -23.57
N ARG A 15 -0.49 -54.02 -23.43
CA ARG A 15 -1.79 -53.96 -22.77
C ARG A 15 -2.83 -54.83 -23.49
N LEU A 16 -2.81 -54.84 -24.83
CA LEU A 16 -3.72 -55.64 -25.64
C LEU A 16 -3.30 -57.10 -25.76
N SER A 17 -2.00 -57.40 -25.83
CA SER A 17 -1.48 -58.77 -26.03
C SER A 17 -1.33 -59.57 -24.73
N GLN A 18 -0.96 -58.91 -23.63
CA GLN A 18 -0.61 -59.55 -22.35
C GLN A 18 -1.60 -59.16 -21.23
N GLY A 19 -2.53 -58.26 -21.51
CA GLY A 19 -3.58 -57.86 -20.57
C GLY A 19 -3.07 -56.99 -19.42
N ILE A 20 -3.81 -57.00 -18.30
CA ILE A 20 -3.63 -56.00 -17.25
C ILE A 20 -2.31 -56.12 -16.49
N ALA A 21 -1.85 -57.36 -16.27
CA ALA A 21 -0.68 -57.67 -15.45
C ALA A 21 0.64 -57.20 -16.05
N ALA A 22 0.67 -56.87 -17.35
CA ALA A 22 1.86 -56.38 -18.04
C ALA A 22 1.98 -54.84 -18.07
N ASP A 23 1.01 -54.14 -17.50
CA ASP A 23 1.01 -52.68 -17.39
C ASP A 23 1.52 -52.27 -16.01
N ASP A 24 2.72 -51.70 -15.97
CA ASP A 24 3.37 -51.17 -14.78
C ASP A 24 3.01 -49.70 -14.51
N THR A 25 2.16 -49.10 -15.35
CA THR A 25 1.72 -47.72 -15.23
C THR A 25 0.47 -47.60 -14.36
N TRP A 26 0.10 -46.37 -14.00
CA TRP A 26 -1.16 -46.11 -13.29
C TRP A 26 -2.40 -46.53 -14.10
N LEU A 27 -2.28 -46.58 -15.43
CA LEU A 27 -3.35 -46.98 -16.35
C LEU A 27 -3.70 -48.47 -16.24
N ALA A 28 -2.93 -49.24 -15.47
CA ALA A 28 -3.25 -50.62 -15.19
C ALA A 28 -4.65 -50.80 -14.58
N SER A 29 -5.10 -49.81 -13.81
CA SER A 29 -6.41 -49.75 -13.17
C SER A 29 -7.53 -49.15 -14.05
N GLN A 30 -7.18 -48.66 -15.25
CA GLN A 30 -8.09 -47.91 -16.12
C GLN A 30 -8.48 -48.72 -17.36
N SER A 31 -9.67 -48.41 -17.91
CA SER A 31 -10.09 -48.94 -19.20
C SER A 31 -9.22 -48.36 -20.33
N VAL A 32 -8.89 -49.21 -21.31
CA VAL A 32 -7.98 -48.86 -22.41
C VAL A 32 -8.53 -47.72 -23.26
N PHE A 33 -9.84 -47.71 -23.55
CA PHE A 33 -10.46 -46.69 -24.40
C PHE A 33 -10.34 -45.27 -23.79
N PRO A 34 -10.81 -45.01 -22.55
CA PRO A 34 -10.56 -43.73 -21.87
C PRO A 34 -9.09 -43.34 -21.79
N ALA A 35 -8.19 -44.29 -21.49
CA ALA A 35 -6.76 -44.02 -21.41
C ALA A 35 -6.22 -43.49 -22.75
N ILE A 36 -6.53 -44.15 -23.86
CA ILE A 36 -6.13 -43.72 -25.21
C ILE A 36 -6.72 -42.34 -25.53
N THR A 37 -8.01 -42.14 -25.28
CA THR A 37 -8.71 -40.88 -25.55
C THR A 37 -8.08 -39.71 -24.78
N LEU A 38 -7.77 -39.89 -23.50
CA LEU A 38 -7.13 -38.85 -22.70
C LEU A 38 -5.69 -38.57 -23.17
N CYS A 39 -4.93 -39.61 -23.53
CA CYS A 39 -3.59 -39.44 -24.11
C CYS A 39 -3.65 -38.60 -25.40
N GLU A 40 -4.58 -38.92 -26.30
CA GLU A 40 -4.75 -38.20 -27.55
C GLU A 40 -5.10 -36.73 -27.32
N PHE A 41 -6.15 -36.44 -26.53
CA PHE A 41 -6.63 -35.08 -26.36
C PHE A 41 -5.68 -34.18 -25.56
N ILE A 42 -5.12 -34.68 -24.45
CA ILE A 42 -4.15 -33.93 -23.64
C ILE A 42 -2.89 -33.68 -24.48
N GLY A 43 -2.39 -34.71 -25.17
CA GLY A 43 -1.22 -34.56 -26.01
C GLY A 43 -1.43 -33.60 -27.18
N ALA A 44 -2.59 -33.66 -27.84
CA ALA A 44 -2.95 -32.72 -28.90
C ALA A 44 -3.02 -31.28 -28.39
N ALA A 45 -3.60 -31.05 -27.21
CA ALA A 45 -3.65 -29.74 -26.57
C ALA A 45 -2.23 -29.22 -26.24
N LEU A 46 -1.36 -30.08 -25.70
CA LEU A 46 0.03 -29.72 -25.39
C LEU A 46 0.82 -29.35 -26.64
N LEU A 47 0.63 -30.09 -27.74
CA LEU A 47 1.27 -29.78 -29.02
C LEU A 47 0.80 -28.44 -29.59
N ARG A 48 -0.51 -28.17 -29.57
CA ARG A 48 -1.07 -26.88 -30.03
C ARG A 48 -0.54 -25.71 -29.19
N LYS A 49 -0.44 -25.88 -27.86
CA LYS A 49 0.16 -24.87 -26.98
C LYS A 49 1.63 -24.58 -27.32
N GLN A 50 2.36 -25.55 -27.87
CA GLN A 50 3.72 -25.37 -28.38
C GLN A 50 3.79 -24.84 -29.82
N GLY A 51 2.66 -24.45 -30.42
CA GLY A 51 2.59 -24.01 -31.82
C GLY A 51 2.79 -25.13 -32.84
N LYS A 52 2.62 -26.39 -32.44
CA LYS A 52 2.81 -27.57 -33.31
C LYS A 52 1.46 -28.14 -33.74
N ALA A 53 1.35 -28.47 -35.02
CA ALA A 53 0.21 -29.23 -35.53
C ALA A 53 0.22 -30.65 -34.91
N PRO A 54 -0.86 -31.07 -34.25
CA PRO A 54 -0.95 -32.41 -33.69
C PRO A 54 -1.21 -33.42 -34.81
N ASP A 55 -0.35 -34.42 -34.93
CA ASP A 55 -0.67 -35.69 -35.60
C ASP A 55 -1.06 -36.73 -34.55
N ASP A 56 -1.89 -37.70 -34.96
CA ASP A 56 -2.49 -38.69 -34.06
C ASP A 56 -1.45 -39.43 -33.20
N ARG A 57 -0.40 -39.95 -33.84
CA ARG A 57 0.64 -40.72 -33.17
C ARG A 57 1.42 -39.88 -32.16
N ARG A 58 1.85 -38.67 -32.56
CA ARG A 58 2.60 -37.78 -31.65
C ARG A 58 1.73 -37.23 -30.54
N ALA A 59 0.44 -36.97 -30.78
CA ALA A 59 -0.49 -36.55 -29.75
C ALA A 59 -0.61 -37.65 -28.67
N LYS A 60 -0.94 -38.88 -29.06
CA LYS A 60 -1.05 -40.02 -28.14
C LYS A 60 0.25 -40.25 -27.36
N ALA A 61 1.40 -40.27 -28.01
CA ALA A 61 2.69 -40.42 -27.35
C ALA A 61 2.99 -39.27 -26.35
N THR A 62 2.69 -38.03 -26.74
CA THR A 62 2.90 -36.85 -25.88
C THR A 62 2.01 -36.88 -24.64
N GLY A 63 0.72 -37.21 -24.80
CA GLY A 63 -0.19 -37.29 -23.66
C GLY A 63 0.08 -38.49 -22.78
N PHE A 64 0.46 -39.63 -23.36
CA PHE A 64 0.82 -40.84 -22.63
C PHE A 64 1.94 -40.59 -21.62
N ALA A 65 2.95 -39.79 -21.98
CA ALA A 65 4.04 -39.43 -21.07
C ALA A 65 3.56 -38.78 -19.75
N TYR A 66 2.37 -38.18 -19.73
CA TYR A 66 1.74 -37.62 -18.54
C TYR A 66 0.69 -38.56 -17.93
N VAL A 67 -0.24 -39.03 -18.77
CA VAL A 67 -1.43 -39.78 -18.33
C VAL A 67 -1.08 -41.13 -17.71
N SER A 68 -0.04 -41.81 -18.22
CA SER A 68 0.46 -43.08 -17.69
C SER A 68 0.93 -43.01 -16.23
N GLN A 69 1.41 -41.85 -15.79
CA GLN A 69 1.96 -41.65 -14.45
C GLN A 69 0.89 -41.28 -13.41
N GLY A 70 -0.38 -41.17 -13.81
CA GLY A 70 -1.50 -40.98 -12.91
C GLY A 70 -1.90 -39.53 -12.62
N PRO A 71 -2.79 -39.32 -11.63
CA PRO A 71 -3.55 -38.08 -11.46
C PRO A 71 -2.66 -36.84 -11.32
N ASP A 72 -1.58 -36.90 -10.57
CA ASP A 72 -0.69 -35.75 -10.33
C ASP A 72 -0.02 -35.27 -11.62
N ARG A 73 0.35 -36.20 -12.51
CA ARG A 73 0.95 -35.86 -13.80
C ARG A 73 -0.07 -35.40 -14.83
N VAL A 74 -1.30 -35.92 -14.76
CA VAL A 74 -2.43 -35.34 -15.50
C VAL A 74 -2.66 -33.89 -15.06
N ARG A 75 -2.70 -33.63 -13.76
CA ARG A 75 -2.84 -32.27 -13.20
C ARG A 75 -1.69 -31.36 -13.62
N ALA A 76 -0.46 -31.86 -13.64
CA ALA A 76 0.69 -31.11 -14.16
C ALA A 76 0.52 -30.74 -15.64
N ALA A 77 0.00 -31.65 -16.48
CA ALA A 77 -0.32 -31.33 -17.88
C ALA A 77 -1.41 -30.27 -18.00
N LEU A 78 -2.46 -30.36 -17.17
CA LEU A 78 -3.53 -29.35 -17.12
C LEU A 78 -2.99 -27.98 -16.66
N ASP A 79 -2.09 -27.92 -15.68
CA ASP A 79 -1.44 -26.67 -15.25
C ASP A 79 -0.58 -26.09 -16.37
N ILE A 80 0.22 -26.91 -17.07
CA ILE A 80 0.95 -26.47 -18.27
C ILE A 80 -0.02 -25.86 -19.29
N LEU A 81 -1.20 -26.44 -19.50
CA LEU A 81 -2.17 -25.94 -20.48
C LEU A 81 -2.88 -24.66 -20.02
N MET A 82 -3.18 -24.54 -18.73
CA MET A 82 -3.97 -23.45 -18.19
C MET A 82 -3.14 -22.28 -17.67
N ARG A 83 -1.82 -22.42 -17.50
CA ARG A 83 -0.96 -21.29 -17.13
C ARG A 83 -0.83 -20.28 -18.27
N SER A 84 -0.99 -19.01 -17.96
CA SER A 84 -0.69 -17.88 -18.84
C SER A 84 0.74 -17.37 -18.62
N GLU A 85 1.26 -16.59 -19.56
CA GLU A 85 2.61 -16.00 -19.48
C GLU A 85 2.76 -15.02 -18.32
N ASP A 86 1.67 -14.39 -17.89
CA ASP A 86 1.65 -13.50 -16.72
C ASP A 86 1.63 -14.22 -15.37
N GLY A 87 1.77 -15.55 -15.39
CA GLY A 87 1.80 -16.38 -14.19
C GLY A 87 0.43 -16.66 -13.58
N GLY A 88 -0.66 -16.09 -14.11
CA GLY A 88 -2.03 -16.44 -13.73
C GLY A 88 -2.59 -17.65 -14.49
N HIS A 89 -3.80 -18.09 -14.12
CA HIS A 89 -4.53 -19.13 -14.84
C HIS A 89 -5.44 -18.54 -15.92
N ILE A 90 -5.56 -19.26 -17.02
CA ILE A 90 -6.58 -19.07 -18.04
C ILE A 90 -7.90 -19.60 -17.46
N VAL A 91 -8.95 -18.80 -17.56
CA VAL A 91 -10.29 -19.13 -17.01
C VAL A 91 -11.30 -19.50 -18.10
N THR A 92 -10.79 -19.87 -19.28
CA THR A 92 -11.57 -20.37 -20.42
C THR A 92 -11.09 -21.77 -20.78
N GLN A 93 -11.83 -22.48 -21.64
CA GLN A 93 -11.49 -23.86 -22.02
C GLN A 93 -10.18 -23.98 -22.82
N GLY A 94 -9.77 -22.92 -23.53
CA GLY A 94 -8.54 -22.92 -24.34
C GLY A 94 -8.39 -24.17 -25.23
N GLU A 95 -7.18 -24.71 -25.25
CA GLU A 95 -6.82 -25.92 -26.02
C GLU A 95 -7.50 -27.21 -25.51
N LEU A 96 -8.08 -27.19 -24.31
CA LEU A 96 -8.81 -28.32 -23.74
C LEU A 96 -10.27 -28.38 -24.20
N GLY A 97 -10.76 -27.37 -24.93
CA GLY A 97 -12.14 -27.32 -25.45
C GLY A 97 -12.60 -28.61 -26.14
N PRO A 98 -11.83 -29.23 -27.04
CA PRO A 98 -12.19 -30.50 -27.66
C PRO A 98 -12.40 -31.65 -26.64
N LEU A 99 -11.52 -31.79 -25.65
CA LEU A 99 -11.64 -32.81 -24.61
C LEU A 99 -12.90 -32.60 -23.77
N LEU A 100 -13.08 -31.38 -23.27
CA LEU A 100 -14.22 -31.03 -22.42
C LEU A 100 -15.55 -31.22 -23.14
N ARG A 101 -15.61 -30.92 -24.45
CA ARG A 101 -16.80 -31.16 -25.27
C ARG A 101 -17.18 -32.64 -25.33
N HIS A 102 -16.21 -33.54 -25.50
CA HIS A 102 -16.49 -34.97 -25.54
C HIS A 102 -16.87 -35.52 -24.16
N LEU A 103 -16.17 -35.10 -23.10
CA LEU A 103 -16.48 -35.52 -21.73
C LEU A 103 -17.85 -35.02 -21.23
N ARG A 104 -18.31 -33.87 -21.73
CA ARG A 104 -19.65 -33.34 -21.45
C ARG A 104 -20.74 -33.88 -22.38
N GLY A 105 -20.36 -34.42 -23.53
CA GLY A 105 -21.27 -34.93 -24.55
C GLY A 105 -21.20 -36.45 -24.65
N SER A 106 -20.50 -36.93 -25.67
CA SER A 106 -20.46 -38.36 -26.04
C SER A 106 -20.01 -39.30 -24.92
N TYR A 107 -19.21 -38.84 -23.97
CA TYR A 107 -18.67 -39.65 -22.88
C TYR A 107 -19.20 -39.25 -21.50
N LEU A 108 -20.33 -38.53 -21.45
CA LEU A 108 -20.90 -38.09 -20.18
C LEU A 108 -21.37 -39.29 -19.33
N ASP A 109 -22.16 -40.17 -19.95
CA ASP A 109 -22.82 -41.32 -19.31
C ASP A 109 -21.97 -42.60 -19.33
N ASP A 110 -20.73 -42.51 -19.82
CA ASP A 110 -19.78 -43.63 -19.79
C ASP A 110 -19.02 -43.64 -18.45
N ASP A 111 -19.35 -44.58 -17.58
CA ASP A 111 -18.73 -44.73 -16.25
C ASP A 111 -17.23 -45.02 -16.31
N THR A 112 -16.72 -45.54 -17.44
CA THR A 112 -15.27 -45.81 -17.58
C THR A 112 -14.44 -44.53 -17.64
N PHE A 113 -15.06 -43.38 -17.95
CA PHE A 113 -14.43 -42.06 -17.90
C PHE A 113 -14.59 -41.36 -16.55
N ALA A 114 -15.32 -41.91 -15.58
CA ALA A 114 -15.65 -41.24 -14.32
C ALA A 114 -14.40 -40.81 -13.54
N GLY A 115 -13.37 -41.66 -13.47
CA GLY A 115 -12.10 -41.34 -12.81
C GLY A 115 -11.40 -40.13 -13.44
N PHE A 116 -11.32 -40.08 -14.77
CA PHE A 116 -10.74 -38.94 -15.49
C PHE A 116 -11.60 -37.68 -15.35
N ARG A 117 -12.93 -37.78 -15.43
CA ARG A 117 -13.84 -36.65 -15.19
C ARG A 117 -13.63 -36.07 -13.80
N SER A 118 -13.46 -36.91 -12.77
CA SER A 118 -13.15 -36.45 -11.41
C SER A 118 -11.85 -35.66 -11.36
N ILE A 119 -10.76 -36.18 -11.93
CA ILE A 119 -9.45 -35.51 -11.93
C ILE A 119 -9.53 -34.13 -12.58
N LEU A 120 -10.18 -34.02 -13.75
CA LEU A 120 -10.35 -32.75 -14.45
C LEU A 120 -11.26 -31.80 -13.65
N ARG A 121 -12.37 -32.30 -13.11
CA ARG A 121 -13.31 -31.52 -12.31
C ARG A 121 -12.63 -30.93 -11.08
N ASP A 122 -11.91 -31.74 -10.32
CA ASP A 122 -11.18 -31.30 -9.13
C ASP A 122 -10.18 -30.20 -9.47
N TYR A 123 -9.44 -30.37 -10.57
CA TYR A 123 -8.50 -29.37 -11.05
C TYR A 123 -9.20 -28.05 -11.45
N PHE A 124 -10.27 -28.09 -12.24
CA PHE A 124 -10.95 -26.85 -12.68
C PHE A 124 -11.66 -26.13 -11.54
N LEU A 125 -12.18 -26.85 -10.55
CA LEU A 125 -12.76 -26.24 -9.34
C LEU A 125 -11.74 -25.41 -8.56
N GLU A 126 -10.44 -25.69 -8.68
CA GLU A 126 -9.38 -24.95 -8.02
C GLU A 126 -8.92 -23.70 -8.77
N ILE A 127 -9.18 -23.61 -10.09
CA ILE A 127 -8.64 -22.52 -10.92
C ILE A 127 -9.70 -21.66 -11.62
N TRP A 128 -10.93 -22.15 -11.73
CA TRP A 128 -12.02 -21.44 -12.39
C TRP A 128 -12.99 -20.79 -11.39
N PRO A 129 -13.41 -19.54 -11.63
CA PRO A 129 -14.35 -18.81 -10.77
C PRO A 129 -15.81 -19.22 -11.01
N LEU A 130 -16.11 -20.51 -10.81
CA LEU A 130 -17.41 -21.12 -11.08
C LEU A 130 -18.46 -20.74 -10.02
N ALA A 131 -19.69 -20.50 -10.47
CA ALA A 131 -20.83 -20.21 -9.62
C ALA A 131 -21.51 -21.49 -9.12
N PRO A 132 -22.19 -21.46 -7.96
CA PRO A 132 -23.11 -22.52 -7.59
C PRO A 132 -24.18 -22.69 -8.67
N GLY A 133 -24.43 -23.93 -9.08
CA GLY A 133 -25.34 -24.28 -10.18
C GLY A 133 -24.68 -24.38 -11.55
N ASP A 134 -23.44 -23.92 -11.75
CA ASP A 134 -22.72 -24.15 -13.00
C ASP A 134 -22.50 -25.65 -13.24
N ASP A 135 -22.71 -26.11 -14.47
CA ASP A 135 -22.43 -27.50 -14.85
C ASP A 135 -20.95 -27.67 -15.22
N LEU A 136 -20.25 -28.53 -14.48
CA LEU A 136 -18.86 -28.89 -14.76
C LEU A 136 -18.75 -30.41 -14.92
N LEU A 137 -18.70 -30.85 -16.18
CA LEU A 137 -18.58 -32.26 -16.58
C LEU A 137 -19.73 -33.15 -16.05
N GLY A 138 -20.97 -32.65 -16.13
CA GLY A 138 -22.17 -33.41 -15.76
C GLY A 138 -22.63 -33.25 -14.32
N GLN A 139 -21.87 -32.51 -13.53
CA GLN A 139 -22.17 -32.31 -12.11
C GLN A 139 -22.28 -30.81 -11.84
N ALA A 140 -23.36 -30.41 -11.18
CA ALA A 140 -23.53 -29.05 -10.70
C ALA A 140 -22.42 -28.70 -9.69
N VAL A 141 -21.86 -27.51 -9.81
CA VAL A 141 -21.01 -26.90 -8.78
C VAL A 141 -21.90 -26.55 -7.60
N THR A 142 -21.56 -27.02 -6.40
CA THR A 142 -22.38 -26.81 -5.20
C THR A 142 -22.01 -25.53 -4.47
N GLU A 143 -20.74 -25.15 -4.51
CA GLU A 143 -20.21 -23.98 -3.82
C GLU A 143 -19.18 -23.24 -4.69
N ARG A 144 -19.08 -21.92 -4.47
CA ARG A 144 -18.07 -21.09 -5.11
C ARG A 144 -16.75 -21.20 -4.36
N ARG A 145 -15.70 -21.71 -5.00
CA ARG A 145 -14.34 -21.74 -4.43
C ARG A 145 -13.54 -20.50 -4.77
N LEU A 146 -13.68 -20.01 -6.00
CA LEU A 146 -13.02 -18.80 -6.47
C LEU A 146 -14.02 -17.75 -6.94
N HIS A 147 -13.71 -16.51 -6.63
CA HIS A 147 -14.21 -15.36 -7.36
C HIS A 147 -13.19 -14.92 -8.39
N SER A 148 -13.67 -14.45 -9.54
CA SER A 148 -12.98 -13.40 -10.30
C SER A 148 -13.50 -12.03 -9.88
N LEU A 149 -12.73 -10.97 -10.14
CA LEU A 149 -13.18 -9.60 -9.94
C LEU A 149 -14.52 -9.34 -10.64
N THR A 150 -14.71 -9.88 -11.85
CA THR A 150 -15.99 -9.80 -12.57
C THR A 150 -17.14 -10.47 -11.82
N SER A 151 -16.93 -11.69 -11.30
CA SER A 151 -17.98 -12.40 -10.57
C SER A 151 -18.33 -11.73 -9.24
N ALA A 152 -17.32 -11.26 -8.49
CA ALA A 152 -17.51 -10.59 -7.22
C ALA A 152 -18.17 -9.22 -7.38
N SER A 153 -17.84 -8.49 -8.45
CA SER A 153 -18.52 -7.23 -8.79
C SER A 153 -20.01 -7.44 -9.08
N LYS A 154 -20.35 -8.51 -9.82
CA LYS A 154 -21.76 -8.85 -10.10
C LYS A 154 -22.51 -9.22 -8.83
N GLU A 155 -21.89 -9.99 -7.95
CA GLU A 155 -22.52 -10.47 -6.71
C GLU A 155 -22.74 -9.35 -5.70
N THR A 156 -21.75 -8.48 -5.51
CA THR A 156 -21.82 -7.36 -4.55
C THR A 156 -22.55 -6.13 -5.11
N GLY A 157 -22.72 -6.04 -6.44
CA GLY A 157 -23.20 -4.84 -7.12
C GLY A 157 -22.20 -3.68 -7.14
N ILE A 158 -20.98 -3.89 -6.64
CA ILE A 158 -19.92 -2.87 -6.58
C ILE A 158 -19.17 -2.85 -7.89
N GLY A 159 -18.89 -1.65 -8.41
CA GLY A 159 -18.15 -1.47 -9.66
C GLY A 159 -16.74 -2.11 -9.61
N PRO A 160 -16.26 -2.75 -10.70
CA PRO A 160 -15.00 -3.50 -10.69
C PRO A 160 -13.79 -2.70 -10.21
N ALA A 161 -13.64 -1.44 -10.63
CA ALA A 161 -12.50 -0.62 -10.23
C ALA A 161 -12.44 -0.37 -8.71
N VAL A 162 -13.60 -0.08 -8.09
CA VAL A 162 -13.67 0.14 -6.64
C VAL A 162 -13.39 -1.16 -5.88
N LEU A 163 -13.91 -2.28 -6.38
CA LEU A 163 -13.68 -3.58 -5.78
C LEU A 163 -12.22 -4.04 -5.91
N ASP A 164 -11.57 -3.77 -7.05
CA ASP A 164 -10.14 -4.02 -7.28
C ASP A 164 -9.28 -3.23 -6.28
N ASP A 165 -9.59 -1.96 -6.05
CA ASP A 165 -8.90 -1.11 -5.07
C ASP A 165 -9.00 -1.69 -3.65
N PHE A 166 -10.21 -2.09 -3.21
CA PHE A 166 -10.40 -2.71 -1.89
C PHE A 166 -9.69 -4.05 -1.75
N LEU A 167 -9.81 -4.92 -2.75
CA LEU A 167 -9.18 -6.24 -2.74
C LEU A 167 -7.65 -6.15 -2.80
N THR A 168 -7.12 -5.16 -3.52
CA THR A 168 -5.68 -4.86 -3.54
C THR A 168 -5.20 -4.32 -2.19
N GLU A 169 -5.91 -3.35 -1.60
CA GLU A 169 -5.57 -2.81 -0.27
C GLU A 169 -5.62 -3.92 0.81
N ALA A 170 -6.58 -4.82 0.72
CA ALA A 170 -6.72 -5.93 1.65
C ALA A 170 -5.66 -7.03 1.44
N GLY A 171 -5.01 -7.07 0.28
CA GLY A 171 -3.93 -8.01 -0.06
C GLY A 171 -4.37 -9.24 -0.86
N ALA A 172 -5.61 -9.26 -1.38
CA ALA A 172 -6.09 -10.32 -2.26
C ALA A 172 -5.39 -10.27 -3.63
N PHE A 173 -5.05 -9.07 -4.09
CA PHE A 173 -4.31 -8.84 -5.34
C PHE A 173 -2.99 -8.13 -5.08
N ALA A 174 -2.02 -8.39 -5.96
CA ALA A 174 -0.77 -7.64 -5.97
C ALA A 174 -1.02 -6.22 -6.52
N PRO A 175 -0.38 -5.17 -5.96
CA PRO A 175 -0.46 -3.82 -6.50
C PRO A 175 -0.05 -3.78 -7.97
N GLY A 176 -0.89 -3.19 -8.82
CA GLY A 176 -0.62 -3.06 -10.25
C GLY A 176 -0.81 -4.35 -11.07
N ASP A 177 -1.53 -5.34 -10.53
CA ASP A 177 -1.93 -6.53 -11.29
C ASP A 177 -2.69 -6.13 -12.57
N LYS A 178 -2.11 -6.48 -13.72
CA LYS A 178 -2.61 -6.13 -15.06
C LYS A 178 -3.49 -7.20 -15.69
N ARG A 179 -3.74 -8.31 -14.99
CA ARG A 179 -4.63 -9.36 -15.48
C ARG A 179 -6.02 -8.78 -15.73
N ALA A 180 -6.69 -9.27 -16.77
CA ALA A 180 -8.08 -8.89 -17.03
C ALA A 180 -8.98 -9.32 -15.86
N ASP A 181 -10.05 -8.56 -15.59
CA ASP A 181 -10.95 -8.76 -14.43
C ASP A 181 -11.46 -10.20 -14.29
N ALA A 182 -11.73 -10.88 -15.41
CA ALA A 182 -12.19 -12.27 -15.41
C ALA A 182 -11.11 -13.25 -14.90
N ARG A 183 -9.83 -12.91 -15.06
CA ARG A 183 -8.66 -13.72 -14.63
C ARG A 183 -8.04 -13.25 -13.32
N LYS A 184 -8.44 -12.10 -12.79
CA LYS A 184 -8.10 -11.68 -11.43
C LYS A 184 -8.93 -12.48 -10.43
N THR A 185 -8.43 -13.65 -10.04
CA THR A 185 -9.14 -14.56 -9.16
C THR A 185 -8.59 -14.57 -7.74
N PHE A 186 -9.46 -14.83 -6.76
CA PHE A 186 -9.13 -14.94 -5.34
C PHE A 186 -10.07 -15.95 -4.66
N ASP A 187 -9.63 -16.48 -3.52
CA ASP A 187 -10.40 -17.45 -2.72
C ASP A 187 -11.70 -16.82 -2.21
N ALA A 188 -12.84 -17.41 -2.54
CA ALA A 188 -14.13 -16.84 -2.21
C ALA A 188 -14.36 -16.80 -0.69
N LYS A 189 -14.02 -17.88 0.01
CA LYS A 189 -14.29 -18.03 1.44
C LYS A 189 -13.38 -17.16 2.30
N ALA A 190 -12.09 -17.11 1.97
CA ALA A 190 -11.09 -16.33 2.70
C ALA A 190 -11.41 -14.83 2.66
N TRP A 191 -11.97 -14.34 1.55
CA TRP A 191 -12.24 -12.93 1.32
C TRP A 191 -13.72 -12.54 1.47
N GLN A 192 -14.60 -13.47 1.83
CA GLN A 192 -16.04 -13.23 1.97
C GLN A 192 -16.34 -12.04 2.91
N HIS A 193 -15.63 -11.96 4.05
CA HIS A 193 -15.80 -10.88 5.02
C HIS A 193 -15.56 -9.47 4.42
N ILE A 194 -14.66 -9.34 3.44
CA ILE A 194 -14.42 -8.09 2.72
C ILE A 194 -15.59 -7.82 1.76
N LEU A 195 -16.07 -8.84 1.05
CA LEU A 195 -17.20 -8.71 0.12
C LEU A 195 -18.50 -8.34 0.83
N ASP A 196 -18.72 -8.84 2.05
CA ASP A 196 -19.87 -8.50 2.89
C ASP A 196 -19.77 -7.07 3.45
N GLU A 197 -18.55 -6.62 3.75
CA GLU A 197 -18.30 -5.31 4.34
C GLU A 197 -18.45 -4.16 3.33
N ILE A 198 -17.85 -4.28 2.14
CA ILE A 198 -17.77 -3.17 1.16
C ILE A 198 -19.14 -2.54 0.85
N PRO A 199 -20.22 -3.29 0.60
CA PRO A 199 -21.53 -2.74 0.32
C PRO A 199 -22.13 -1.91 1.46
N THR A 200 -21.66 -2.12 2.70
CA THR A 200 -22.15 -1.38 3.89
C THR A 200 -21.46 -0.03 4.08
N LEU A 201 -20.36 0.22 3.37
CA LEU A 201 -19.56 1.43 3.54
C LEU A 201 -20.29 2.66 2.98
N VAL A 202 -20.12 3.78 3.67
CA VAL A 202 -20.83 5.02 3.36
C VAL A 202 -19.91 6.19 3.10
N GLY A 203 -20.44 7.16 2.35
CA GLY A 203 -19.79 8.44 2.12
C GLY A 203 -19.83 9.36 3.35
N PRO A 204 -19.02 10.43 3.35
CA PRO A 204 -18.95 11.40 4.44
C PRO A 204 -20.31 12.01 4.84
N ILE A 205 -21.22 12.21 3.88
CA ILE A 205 -22.55 12.79 4.13
C ILE A 205 -23.41 11.87 4.99
N ALA A 206 -23.43 10.57 4.66
CA ALA A 206 -24.25 9.59 5.37
C ALA A 206 -23.72 9.36 6.79
N LEU A 207 -22.39 9.21 6.95
CA LEU A 207 -21.77 9.10 8.27
C LEU A 207 -22.14 10.31 9.15
N ARG A 208 -21.97 11.53 8.63
CA ARG A 208 -22.29 12.77 9.36
C ARG A 208 -23.74 12.85 9.81
N ARG A 209 -24.68 12.41 8.96
CA ARG A 209 -26.10 12.34 9.33
C ARG A 209 -26.31 11.30 10.44
N ALA A 210 -25.65 10.15 10.35
CA ALA A 210 -25.78 9.07 11.32
C ALA A 210 -25.27 9.43 12.73
N ILE A 211 -24.20 10.23 12.82
CA ILE A 211 -23.61 10.62 14.11
C ILE A 211 -23.95 12.05 14.55
N GLY A 212 -24.75 12.79 13.78
CA GLY A 212 -25.08 14.19 14.04
C GLY A 212 -23.85 15.11 14.08
N ALA A 213 -23.01 15.06 13.04
CA ALA A 213 -21.79 15.87 12.93
C ALA A 213 -21.75 16.78 11.69
N THR A 214 -21.11 17.94 11.83
CA THR A 214 -20.80 18.85 10.73
C THR A 214 -19.60 18.35 9.90
N LEU A 215 -19.34 18.97 8.74
CA LEU A 215 -18.19 18.59 7.90
C LEU A 215 -16.87 18.90 8.59
N ALA A 216 -16.80 20.07 9.24
CA ALA A 216 -15.61 20.49 9.98
C ALA A 216 -15.32 19.55 11.16
N GLU A 217 -16.37 19.04 11.80
CA GLU A 217 -16.27 18.05 12.88
C GLU A 217 -15.69 16.73 12.39
N LEU A 218 -16.27 16.15 11.34
CA LEU A 218 -15.75 14.93 10.75
C LEU A 218 -14.28 15.09 10.29
N ASN A 219 -13.95 16.23 9.68
CA ASN A 219 -12.57 16.50 9.26
C ASN A 219 -11.61 16.62 10.44
N GLY A 220 -12.02 17.25 11.55
CA GLY A 220 -11.22 17.34 12.76
C GLY A 220 -11.00 15.97 13.42
N LEU A 221 -12.07 15.16 13.51
CA LEU A 221 -11.99 13.79 14.01
C LEU A 221 -11.05 12.92 13.15
N LYS A 222 -11.11 13.06 11.82
CA LYS A 222 -10.21 12.37 10.89
C LYS A 222 -8.77 12.84 11.04
N ALA A 223 -8.55 14.15 11.07
CA ALA A 223 -7.20 14.75 11.09
C ALA A 223 -6.40 14.33 12.33
N ASP A 224 -7.08 14.19 13.46
CA ASP A 224 -6.45 13.80 14.72
C ASP A 224 -6.53 12.27 14.99
N GLY A 225 -6.99 11.47 14.02
CA GLY A 225 -7.05 10.02 14.12
C GLY A 225 -8.07 9.49 15.13
N VAL A 226 -9.03 10.32 15.56
CA VAL A 226 -10.11 9.90 16.47
C VAL A 226 -11.12 9.02 15.75
N LEU A 227 -11.44 9.37 14.51
CA LEU A 227 -12.24 8.54 13.63
C LEU A 227 -11.43 8.24 12.37
N VAL A 228 -11.15 6.96 12.13
CA VAL A 228 -10.29 6.50 11.03
C VAL A 228 -11.16 5.89 9.95
N PRO A 229 -11.04 6.32 8.68
CA PRO A 229 -11.77 5.67 7.59
C PRO A 229 -11.27 4.23 7.40
N ARG A 230 -12.14 3.35 6.90
CA ARG A 230 -11.80 1.96 6.56
C ARG A 230 -10.68 1.87 5.52
N THR A 231 -10.65 2.80 4.59
CA THR A 231 -9.71 2.84 3.48
C THR A 231 -9.21 4.27 3.27
N ASN A 232 -7.94 4.40 2.89
CA ASN A 232 -7.36 5.69 2.50
C ASN A 232 -7.16 5.80 0.99
N VAL A 233 -7.67 4.84 0.20
CA VAL A 233 -7.58 4.88 -1.25
C VAL A 233 -8.40 6.06 -1.78
N ALA A 234 -7.72 6.98 -2.48
CA ALA A 234 -8.28 8.27 -2.87
C ALA A 234 -9.45 8.19 -3.86
N THR A 235 -9.53 7.12 -4.65
CA THR A 235 -10.60 6.85 -5.62
C THR A 235 -11.92 6.47 -4.94
N ILE A 236 -11.87 5.99 -3.69
CA ILE A 236 -13.03 5.46 -2.96
C ILE A 236 -13.75 6.61 -2.24
N LYS A 237 -14.98 6.88 -2.68
CA LYS A 237 -15.82 7.98 -2.14
C LYS A 237 -16.60 7.61 -0.88
N SER A 238 -16.69 6.31 -0.58
CA SER A 238 -17.42 5.77 0.58
C SER A 238 -16.49 5.00 1.52
N PRO A 239 -15.60 5.67 2.28
CA PRO A 239 -14.58 4.98 3.04
C PRO A 239 -14.99 4.72 4.51
N TRP A 240 -16.22 5.00 4.92
CA TRP A 240 -16.59 5.01 6.35
C TRP A 240 -17.53 3.88 6.72
N ARG A 241 -17.34 3.32 7.92
CA ARG A 241 -18.38 2.52 8.59
C ARG A 241 -19.22 3.40 9.47
N ILE A 242 -20.54 3.22 9.41
CA ILE A 242 -21.46 3.89 10.36
C ILE A 242 -21.19 3.39 11.78
N ALA A 243 -20.93 2.09 11.95
CA ALA A 243 -20.65 1.47 13.24
C ALA A 243 -19.49 2.16 13.99
N ASP A 244 -18.38 2.47 13.30
CA ASP A 244 -17.23 3.17 13.91
C ASP A 244 -17.64 4.56 14.45
N GLY A 245 -18.53 5.25 13.73
CA GLY A 245 -19.07 6.54 14.15
C GLY A 245 -20.02 6.44 15.35
N HIS A 246 -20.89 5.42 15.38
CA HIS A 246 -21.79 5.16 16.51
C HIS A 246 -21.03 4.73 17.76
N ALA A 247 -20.03 3.86 17.61
CA ALA A 247 -19.18 3.44 18.72
C ALA A 247 -18.46 4.63 19.37
N LEU A 248 -17.94 5.57 18.56
CA LEU A 248 -17.35 6.81 19.08
C LEU A 248 -18.39 7.65 19.83
N LEU A 249 -19.61 7.77 19.29
CA LEU A 249 -20.66 8.57 19.93
C LEU A 249 -21.08 7.95 21.27
N GLU A 250 -21.32 6.64 21.32
CA GLU A 250 -21.68 5.90 22.53
C GLU A 250 -20.58 6.01 23.61
N GLU A 251 -19.32 5.86 23.21
CA GLU A 251 -18.16 6.04 24.09
C GLU A 251 -18.16 7.44 24.72
N LEU A 252 -18.30 8.49 23.90
CA LEU A 252 -18.27 9.88 24.39
C LEU A 252 -19.49 10.23 25.23
N GLU A 253 -20.69 9.76 24.85
CA GLU A 253 -21.90 10.01 25.61
C GLU A 253 -21.87 9.36 26.99
N ALA A 254 -21.12 8.26 27.17
CA ALA A 254 -20.90 7.66 28.49
C ALA A 254 -20.10 8.56 29.46
N TYR A 255 -19.28 9.49 28.96
CA TYR A 255 -18.59 10.50 29.78
C TYR A 255 -19.41 11.78 29.98
N ALA A 256 -20.45 11.97 29.18
CA ALA A 256 -21.11 13.26 29.07
C ALA A 256 -22.15 13.48 30.17
N GLN A 257 -22.15 14.68 30.76
CA GLN A 257 -23.16 15.13 31.71
C GLN A 257 -24.16 16.07 31.02
N PRO A 258 -25.45 16.07 31.38
CA PRO A 258 -26.41 17.03 30.82
C PRO A 258 -26.00 18.47 31.14
N VAL A 259 -25.94 19.32 30.11
CA VAL A 259 -25.65 20.76 30.24
C VAL A 259 -26.78 21.57 29.62
N ALA A 260 -27.26 22.59 30.33
CA ALA A 260 -28.32 23.46 29.85
C ALA A 260 -27.86 24.25 28.59
N PRO A 261 -28.75 24.52 27.61
CA PRO A 261 -28.36 25.19 26.36
C PRO A 261 -27.70 26.57 26.54
N GLU A 262 -28.12 27.30 27.58
CA GLU A 262 -27.71 28.66 27.90
C GLU A 262 -26.55 28.72 28.92
N GLU A 263 -26.00 27.58 29.34
CA GLU A 263 -24.92 27.55 30.34
C GLU A 263 -23.67 28.25 29.79
N PRO A 264 -23.18 29.34 30.43
CA PRO A 264 -22.03 30.09 29.94
C PRO A 264 -20.74 29.26 29.96
N GLY A 265 -19.85 29.49 28.99
CA GLY A 265 -18.51 28.88 28.96
C GLY A 265 -18.43 27.49 28.32
N TRP A 266 -19.57 26.82 28.11
CA TRP A 266 -19.65 25.53 27.42
C TRP A 266 -19.79 25.69 25.90
N GLU A 267 -18.77 25.27 25.17
CA GLU A 267 -18.71 25.37 23.70
C GLU A 267 -18.45 24.02 23.06
N THR A 268 -18.83 23.86 21.79
CA THR A 268 -18.55 22.63 21.04
C THR A 268 -17.04 22.38 20.97
N ILE A 269 -16.65 21.10 20.95
CA ILE A 269 -15.25 20.68 20.88
C ILE A 269 -14.50 21.40 19.74
N GLN A 270 -15.15 21.59 18.59
CA GLN A 270 -14.58 22.24 17.41
C GLN A 270 -14.41 23.75 17.55
N ARG A 271 -15.33 24.42 18.25
CA ARG A 271 -15.17 25.85 18.58
C ARG A 271 -13.99 26.04 19.54
N VAL A 272 -13.87 25.18 20.55
CA VAL A 272 -12.77 25.23 21.51
C VAL A 272 -11.43 24.92 20.83
N HIS A 273 -11.38 23.89 19.98
CA HIS A 273 -10.23 23.59 19.13
C HIS A 273 -9.76 24.83 18.35
N LYS A 274 -10.69 25.52 17.66
CA LYS A 274 -10.36 26.70 16.85
C LYS A 274 -9.92 27.91 17.69
N ARG A 275 -10.55 28.16 18.83
CA ARG A 275 -10.25 29.32 19.69
C ARG A 275 -8.96 29.15 20.46
N LEU A 276 -8.69 27.94 20.93
CA LEU A 276 -7.53 27.66 21.74
C LEU A 276 -6.35 27.10 20.94
N ASP A 277 -6.50 26.80 19.66
CA ASP A 277 -5.48 26.10 18.85
C ASP A 277 -5.00 24.84 19.57
N PHE A 278 -5.94 23.96 19.91
CA PHE A 278 -5.69 22.71 20.62
C PHE A 278 -6.35 21.54 19.89
N PRO A 279 -5.63 20.45 19.55
CA PRO A 279 -6.17 19.37 18.72
C PRO A 279 -7.46 18.77 19.30
N VAL A 280 -8.43 18.47 18.44
CA VAL A 280 -9.67 17.76 18.79
C VAL A 280 -9.34 16.42 19.48
N GLY A 281 -8.37 15.67 18.95
CA GLY A 281 -7.91 14.43 19.57
C GLY A 281 -7.27 14.65 20.94
N GLY A 282 -6.65 15.81 21.17
CA GLY A 282 -6.12 16.19 22.48
C GLY A 282 -7.24 16.45 23.51
N ILE A 283 -8.31 17.12 23.09
CA ILE A 283 -9.51 17.34 23.93
C ILE A 283 -10.16 16.00 24.28
N ILE A 284 -10.42 15.16 23.27
CA ILE A 284 -11.06 13.85 23.46
C ILE A 284 -10.21 12.92 24.33
N SER A 285 -8.89 12.90 24.14
CA SER A 285 -7.99 12.13 25.00
C SER A 285 -8.03 12.60 26.46
N ALA A 286 -8.13 13.91 26.70
CA ALA A 286 -8.24 14.45 28.04
C ALA A 286 -9.60 14.16 28.70
N ILE A 287 -10.68 14.07 27.91
CA ILE A 287 -11.98 13.58 28.40
C ILE A 287 -11.87 12.11 28.82
N ARG A 288 -11.27 11.26 27.97
CA ARG A 288 -11.08 9.82 28.25
C ARG A 288 -10.26 9.55 29.51
N THR A 289 -9.35 10.45 29.88
CA THR A 289 -8.56 10.35 31.11
C THR A 289 -9.22 11.02 32.32
N GLY A 290 -10.42 11.58 32.15
CA GLY A 290 -11.13 12.32 33.19
C GLY A 290 -10.50 13.67 33.55
N ALA A 291 -9.59 14.17 32.71
CA ALA A 291 -8.91 15.45 32.93
C ALA A 291 -9.70 16.66 32.41
N LEU A 292 -10.73 16.42 31.59
CA LEU A 292 -11.72 17.41 31.16
C LEU A 292 -13.12 16.84 31.34
N HIS A 293 -14.07 17.71 31.69
CA HIS A 293 -15.47 17.35 31.75
C HIS A 293 -16.12 17.50 30.38
N LEU A 294 -16.94 16.52 30.02
CA LEU A 294 -17.74 16.54 28.81
C LEU A 294 -19.20 16.80 29.16
N GLY A 295 -19.80 17.73 28.45
CA GLY A 295 -21.21 18.07 28.54
C GLY A 295 -21.96 17.62 27.29
N LYS A 296 -23.25 17.31 27.45
CA LYS A 296 -24.19 17.05 26.36
C LYS A 296 -25.34 18.04 26.42
N ARG A 297 -25.56 18.76 25.32
CA ARG A 297 -26.76 19.58 25.12
C ARG A 297 -27.94 18.68 24.72
N PRO A 298 -29.03 18.63 25.50
CA PRO A 298 -30.15 17.69 25.25
C PRO A 298 -30.98 18.05 24.01
N ASP A 299 -30.93 19.31 23.56
CA ASP A 299 -31.62 19.84 22.38
C ASP A 299 -30.85 19.59 21.07
N VAL A 300 -29.59 19.15 21.15
CA VAL A 300 -28.73 18.95 19.98
C VAL A 300 -28.39 17.47 19.80
N PHE A 301 -28.85 16.90 18.69
CA PHE A 301 -28.59 15.51 18.35
C PHE A 301 -27.11 15.26 18.01
N GLY A 302 -26.60 14.10 18.46
CA GLY A 302 -25.30 13.55 18.06
C GLY A 302 -24.07 14.31 18.54
N TYR A 303 -22.95 14.11 17.85
CA TYR A 303 -21.63 14.63 18.21
C TYR A 303 -21.61 16.16 18.32
N HIS A 304 -22.38 16.88 17.49
CA HIS A 304 -22.46 18.33 17.55
C HIS A 304 -22.97 18.86 18.91
N GLY A 305 -23.75 18.06 19.63
CA GLY A 305 -24.26 18.40 20.96
C GLY A 305 -23.24 18.24 22.09
N LEU A 306 -22.05 17.70 21.82
CA LEU A 306 -20.99 17.52 22.80
C LEU A 306 -20.20 18.82 23.00
N VAL A 307 -20.13 19.26 24.24
CA VAL A 307 -19.54 20.54 24.65
C VAL A 307 -18.53 20.36 25.78
N VAL A 308 -17.57 21.28 25.86
CA VAL A 308 -16.56 21.33 26.92
C VAL A 308 -16.43 22.77 27.43
N GLU A 309 -16.03 22.93 28.68
CA GLU A 309 -15.83 24.25 29.28
C GLU A 309 -14.51 24.88 28.78
N ILE A 310 -14.58 26.02 28.09
CA ILE A 310 -13.40 26.62 27.42
C ILE A 310 -12.28 27.01 28.40
N THR A 311 -12.63 27.43 29.60
CA THR A 311 -11.72 27.78 30.71
C THR A 311 -10.97 26.55 31.21
N GLU A 312 -11.65 25.43 31.37
CA GLU A 312 -11.07 24.15 31.76
C GLU A 312 -10.08 23.66 30.70
N VAL A 313 -10.46 23.70 29.42
CA VAL A 313 -9.56 23.33 28.32
C VAL A 313 -8.36 24.26 28.23
N ALA A 314 -8.53 25.57 28.46
CA ALA A 314 -7.43 26.52 28.48
C ALA A 314 -6.45 26.24 29.64
N ALA A 315 -6.97 25.93 30.83
CA ALA A 315 -6.16 25.56 31.98
C ALA A 315 -5.43 24.22 31.75
N PHE A 316 -6.11 23.24 31.16
CA PHE A 316 -5.50 21.96 30.78
C PHE A 316 -4.41 22.16 29.72
N LYS A 317 -4.67 22.93 28.67
CA LYS A 317 -3.67 23.30 27.66
C LYS A 317 -2.47 23.97 28.32
N ALA A 318 -2.65 24.87 29.28
CA ALA A 318 -1.54 25.51 29.99
C ALA A 318 -0.74 24.54 30.89
N LYS A 319 -1.40 23.54 31.48
CA LYS A 319 -0.75 22.48 32.29
C LYS A 319 0.03 21.49 31.42
N VAL A 320 -0.51 21.10 30.27
CA VAL A 320 0.07 20.13 29.35
C VAL A 320 1.02 20.78 28.35
N ALA A 321 0.91 22.08 28.12
CA ALA A 321 1.94 22.85 27.46
C ALA A 321 3.26 22.54 28.17
N PRO A 322 4.31 22.14 27.43
CA PRO A 322 5.58 21.82 28.05
C PRO A 322 5.97 23.03 28.91
N LYS A 323 6.10 22.82 30.24
CA LYS A 323 6.76 23.79 31.12
C LYS A 323 8.01 24.16 30.36
N ARG A 324 8.21 25.46 30.08
CA ARG A 324 9.42 25.99 29.44
C ARG A 324 10.63 25.53 30.26
N LYS A 325 11.11 24.32 30.03
CA LYS A 325 12.51 24.01 30.11
C LYS A 325 13.03 24.70 28.88
N SER A 326 13.58 25.89 29.11
CA SER A 326 14.69 26.39 28.30
C SER A 326 15.43 25.17 27.76
N SER A 327 15.49 25.01 26.44
CA SER A 327 16.37 24.01 25.84
C SER A 327 17.80 24.46 26.09
N THR A 328 18.27 24.36 27.32
CA THR A 328 19.68 24.29 27.66
C THR A 328 20.17 22.90 27.24
N ASN A 329 20.34 22.70 25.94
CA ASN A 329 21.66 22.28 25.50
C ASN A 329 22.42 23.60 25.35
N GLN A 330 23.09 24.04 26.43
CA GLN A 330 23.98 25.20 26.38
C GLN A 330 25.02 24.92 25.29
N GLY A 331 24.84 25.49 24.09
CA GLY A 331 25.77 25.33 22.97
C GLY A 331 25.15 24.96 21.61
N GLU A 332 23.85 24.66 21.52
CA GLU A 332 23.20 24.33 20.24
C GLU A 332 22.25 25.42 19.75
N MET A 333 22.36 25.80 18.47
CA MET A 333 21.44 26.73 17.82
C MET A 333 20.77 26.10 16.60
N THR A 334 19.63 26.64 16.19
CA THR A 334 18.97 26.21 14.95
C THR A 334 19.84 26.56 13.74
N ALA A 335 19.85 25.72 12.70
CA ALA A 335 20.55 26.01 11.45
C ALA A 335 20.17 27.38 10.85
N ALA A 336 18.89 27.75 10.95
CA ALA A 336 18.40 29.06 10.51
C ALA A 336 18.90 30.24 11.37
N ALA A 337 19.27 30.01 12.64
CA ALA A 337 19.89 31.03 13.48
C ALA A 337 21.36 31.22 13.11
N PHE A 338 22.10 30.13 12.93
CA PHE A 338 23.48 30.18 12.46
C PHE A 338 23.59 30.81 11.07
N ALA A 339 22.74 30.42 10.11
CA ALA A 339 22.73 31.02 8.77
C ALA A 339 22.60 32.54 8.81
N ARG A 340 21.76 33.07 9.71
CA ARG A 340 21.57 34.51 9.90
C ARG A 340 22.80 35.17 10.51
N SER A 341 23.44 34.57 11.51
CA SER A 341 24.70 35.11 12.08
C SER A 341 25.85 35.05 11.08
N ALA A 342 25.88 34.04 10.20
CA ALA A 342 26.85 33.90 9.13
C ALA A 342 26.52 34.76 7.88
N GLY A 343 25.46 35.56 7.87
CA GLY A 343 25.12 36.44 6.75
C GLY A 343 24.51 35.75 5.53
N ILE A 344 24.10 34.48 5.64
CA ILE A 344 23.43 33.71 4.59
C ILE A 344 21.93 33.97 4.68
N ARG A 345 21.40 34.76 3.74
CA ARG A 345 19.99 35.22 3.75
C ARG A 345 19.16 34.48 2.70
N GLY A 346 18.49 33.42 3.15
CA GLY A 346 17.50 32.70 2.35
C GLY A 346 17.16 31.36 3.00
N LYS A 347 15.87 31.08 3.20
CA LYS A 347 15.45 29.82 3.87
C LYS A 347 16.01 28.58 3.16
N GLY A 348 16.06 28.58 1.82
CA GLY A 348 16.53 27.44 1.03
C GLY A 348 18.04 27.32 0.87
N GLN A 349 18.79 28.42 0.92
CA GLN A 349 20.23 28.44 0.60
C GLN A 349 21.08 27.67 1.61
N PHE A 350 20.81 27.87 2.91
CA PHE A 350 21.53 27.16 3.95
C PHE A 350 21.07 25.70 4.11
N LEU A 351 19.80 25.42 3.83
CA LEU A 351 19.28 24.04 3.78
C LEU A 351 19.97 23.23 2.68
N ALA A 352 20.20 23.81 1.49
CA ALA A 352 20.92 23.15 0.40
C ALA A 352 22.36 22.76 0.77
N LEU A 353 23.03 23.51 1.66
CA LEU A 353 24.35 23.15 2.17
C LEU A 353 24.31 21.92 3.08
N ILE A 354 23.26 21.81 3.91
CA ILE A 354 23.07 20.66 4.82
C ILE A 354 22.68 19.42 4.02
N GLU A 355 21.67 19.52 3.16
CA GLU A 355 21.15 18.40 2.36
C GLU A 355 22.17 17.91 1.33
N GLY A 356 22.98 18.82 0.79
CA GLY A 356 24.10 18.48 -0.09
C GLY A 356 25.32 17.88 0.63
N GLY A 357 25.30 17.75 1.95
CA GLY A 357 26.40 17.19 2.75
C GLY A 357 27.63 18.09 2.87
N TYR A 358 27.52 19.37 2.51
CA TYR A 358 28.62 20.33 2.57
C TYR A 358 28.85 20.89 3.97
N THR A 359 27.83 20.87 4.83
CA THR A 359 27.96 21.24 6.24
C THR A 359 27.22 20.24 7.14
N PRO A 360 27.84 19.74 8.23
CA PRO A 360 27.18 18.83 9.14
C PRO A 360 26.11 19.56 9.96
N ALA A 361 24.97 18.92 10.14
CA ALA A 361 23.91 19.35 11.07
C ALA A 361 23.16 18.13 11.58
N MET A 362 22.49 18.27 12.72
CA MET A 362 21.64 17.21 13.29
C MET A 362 20.16 17.52 13.07
N LEU A 363 19.40 16.54 12.59
CA LEU A 363 17.96 16.65 12.49
C LEU A 363 17.35 16.23 13.82
N VAL A 364 16.79 17.21 14.55
CA VAL A 364 16.23 16.97 15.88
C VAL A 364 14.72 17.15 15.82
N LEU A 365 13.98 16.25 16.49
CA LEU A 365 12.56 16.44 16.72
C LEU A 365 12.40 17.52 17.80
N ASN A 366 11.85 18.67 17.43
CA ASN A 366 11.52 19.70 18.40
C ASN A 366 10.49 19.15 19.39
N SER A 367 10.88 19.05 20.66
CA SER A 367 10.04 18.47 21.72
C SER A 367 8.74 19.24 21.96
N THR A 368 8.69 20.51 21.55
CA THR A 368 7.53 21.40 21.73
C THR A 368 6.62 21.42 20.50
N THR A 369 7.18 21.52 19.30
CA THR A 369 6.38 21.65 18.06
C THR A 369 6.18 20.32 17.34
N ARG A 370 6.87 19.25 17.76
CA ARG A 370 6.96 17.93 17.10
C ARG A 370 7.36 18.02 15.62
N ARG A 371 7.88 19.16 15.18
CA ARG A 371 8.47 19.36 13.85
C ARG A 371 9.93 18.94 13.89
N ARG A 372 10.40 18.38 12.78
CA ARG A 372 11.82 18.08 12.59
C ARG A 372 12.52 19.39 12.23
N GLU A 373 13.54 19.77 12.99
CA GLU A 373 14.30 21.00 12.81
C GLU A 373 15.80 20.69 12.78
N TRP A 374 16.53 21.26 11.82
CA TRP A 374 17.99 21.15 11.76
C TRP A 374 18.65 22.03 12.83
N ARG A 375 19.54 21.44 13.62
CA ARG A 375 20.33 22.10 14.68
C ARG A 375 21.82 21.91 14.45
N MET A 376 22.59 22.89 14.89
CA MET A 376 24.05 22.90 14.82
C MET A 376 24.60 23.07 16.24
N SER A 377 25.49 22.16 16.63
CA SER A 377 26.34 22.29 17.82
C SER A 377 27.55 23.16 17.49
N GLN A 378 28.35 23.49 18.49
CA GLN A 378 29.62 24.19 18.29
C GLN A 378 30.55 23.44 17.33
N ASP A 379 30.61 22.11 17.41
CA ASP A 379 31.44 21.27 16.52
C ASP A 379 30.96 21.34 15.06
N HIS A 380 29.64 21.36 14.84
CA HIS A 380 29.05 21.53 13.50
C HIS A 380 29.38 22.90 12.91
N ILE A 381 29.36 23.96 13.73
CA ILE A 381 29.74 25.31 13.32
C ILE A 381 31.23 25.37 12.98
N ALA A 382 32.09 24.81 13.83
CA ALA A 382 33.53 24.76 13.59
C ALA A 382 33.88 23.99 12.30
N ALA A 383 33.18 22.89 12.02
CA ALA A 383 33.34 22.15 10.77
C ALA A 383 32.96 22.96 9.53
N PHE A 384 31.91 23.78 9.62
CA PHE A 384 31.57 24.72 8.55
C PHE A 384 32.67 25.78 8.37
N GLU A 385 33.11 26.41 9.45
CA GLU A 385 34.10 27.50 9.41
C GLU A 385 35.49 27.02 8.97
N ALA A 386 35.81 25.73 9.14
CA ALA A 386 37.04 25.12 8.63
C ALA A 386 37.06 25.02 7.10
N GLY A 387 35.92 24.71 6.47
CA GLY A 387 35.82 24.53 5.01
C GLY A 387 35.35 25.78 4.27
N TYR A 388 34.56 26.62 4.92
CA TYR A 388 33.80 27.70 4.29
C TYR A 388 33.86 28.99 5.10
N THR A 389 33.61 30.11 4.42
CA THR A 389 33.49 31.41 5.05
C THR A 389 32.48 32.28 4.32
N THR A 390 32.08 33.39 4.94
CA THR A 390 31.21 34.40 4.37
C THR A 390 31.78 35.79 4.64
N PRO A 391 31.37 36.84 3.93
CA PRO A 391 31.82 38.20 4.23
C PRO A 391 31.53 38.62 5.68
N THR A 392 30.46 38.11 6.29
CA THR A 392 30.13 38.35 7.70
C THR A 392 31.09 37.66 8.65
N ILE A 393 31.45 36.40 8.39
CA ILE A 393 32.47 35.68 9.17
C ILE A 393 33.84 36.35 9.02
N LEU A 394 34.21 36.74 7.79
CA LEU A 394 35.48 37.45 7.53
C LEU A 394 35.53 38.81 8.24
N SER A 395 34.42 39.53 8.30
CA SER A 395 34.34 40.81 9.01
C SER A 395 34.55 40.61 10.52
N ALA A 396 33.94 39.59 11.10
CA ALA A 396 34.15 39.23 12.50
C ALA A 396 35.60 38.79 12.79
N GLU A 397 36.24 38.09 11.85
CA GLU A 397 37.61 37.59 12.02
C GLU A 397 38.70 38.65 11.79
N THR A 398 38.51 39.56 10.83
CA THR A 398 39.53 40.54 10.41
C THR A 398 39.31 41.93 10.97
N GLY A 399 38.12 42.23 11.50
CA GLY A 399 37.71 43.58 11.90
C GLY A 399 37.44 44.53 10.74
N ALA A 400 37.68 44.10 9.49
CA ALA A 400 37.46 44.92 8.31
C ALA A 400 35.96 45.12 8.01
N HIS A 401 35.62 46.29 7.46
CA HIS A 401 34.24 46.61 7.09
C HIS A 401 33.74 45.74 5.92
N LEU A 402 32.46 45.33 5.94
CA LEU A 402 31.85 44.43 4.96
C LEU A 402 32.03 44.87 3.50
N ASN A 403 31.98 46.17 3.23
CA ASN A 403 32.17 46.70 1.87
C ASN A 403 33.62 46.56 1.40
N THR A 404 34.59 46.73 2.30
CA THR A 404 36.01 46.53 2.01
C THR A 404 36.29 45.07 1.68
N ILE A 405 35.73 44.14 2.48
CA ILE A 405 35.87 42.70 2.24
C ILE A 405 35.29 42.30 0.89
N ARG A 406 34.10 42.80 0.53
CA ARG A 406 33.48 42.53 -0.77
C ARG A 406 34.32 43.07 -1.94
N ALA A 407 34.86 44.28 -1.81
CA ALA A 407 35.70 44.88 -2.84
C ALA A 407 37.00 44.09 -3.05
N VAL A 408 37.64 43.64 -1.97
CA VAL A 408 38.87 42.83 -2.05
C VAL A 408 38.59 41.45 -2.64
N LEU A 409 37.52 40.76 -2.20
CA LEU A 409 37.10 39.47 -2.78
C LEU A 409 36.83 39.58 -4.29
N GLN A 410 36.23 40.68 -4.74
CA GLN A 410 35.94 40.94 -6.15
C GLN A 410 37.21 41.24 -6.94
N ASN A 411 38.11 42.07 -6.42
CA ASN A 411 39.38 42.42 -7.07
C ASN A 411 40.31 41.21 -7.22
N GLU A 412 40.34 40.33 -6.21
CA GLU A 412 41.13 39.09 -6.22
C GLU A 412 40.42 37.95 -7.00
N GLY A 413 39.26 38.22 -7.60
CA GLY A 413 38.55 37.26 -8.46
C GLY A 413 38.06 35.99 -7.75
N VAL A 414 37.92 36.02 -6.42
CA VAL A 414 37.54 34.83 -5.63
C VAL A 414 36.09 34.44 -5.94
N GLN A 415 35.93 33.23 -6.46
CA GLN A 415 34.61 32.72 -6.86
C GLN A 415 33.78 32.28 -5.65
N LEU A 416 32.47 32.50 -5.76
CA LEU A 416 31.51 31.93 -4.82
C LEU A 416 31.51 30.41 -4.91
N PHE A 417 31.33 29.76 -3.76
CA PHE A 417 31.10 28.33 -3.71
C PHE A 417 29.71 28.03 -4.30
N ARG A 418 29.69 27.33 -5.44
CA ARG A 418 28.47 26.94 -6.15
C ARG A 418 28.49 25.45 -6.47
N PRO A 419 28.09 24.59 -5.53
CA PRO A 419 28.07 23.15 -5.77
C PRO A 419 27.05 22.82 -6.87
N ASN A 420 27.46 22.11 -7.93
CA ASN A 420 26.60 21.71 -9.05
C ASN A 420 25.78 22.87 -9.66
N GLY A 421 26.30 24.10 -9.63
CA GLY A 421 25.62 25.30 -10.14
C GLY A 421 24.53 25.88 -9.23
N LEU A 422 24.33 25.34 -8.02
CA LEU A 422 23.38 25.87 -7.04
C LEU A 422 23.91 27.16 -6.40
N ASP A 423 23.05 28.16 -6.31
CA ASP A 423 23.31 29.38 -5.55
C ASP A 423 22.99 29.16 -4.07
N VAL A 424 24.04 28.98 -3.26
CA VAL A 424 23.96 28.79 -1.80
C VAL A 424 24.22 30.10 -1.03
N GLY A 425 24.14 31.25 -1.70
CA GLY A 425 24.37 32.56 -1.12
C GLY A 425 25.86 32.96 -1.09
N PRO A 426 26.24 33.94 -0.25
CA PRO A 426 27.59 34.53 -0.25
C PRO A 426 28.60 33.66 0.52
N VAL A 427 28.74 32.39 0.13
CA VAL A 427 29.64 31.40 0.73
C VAL A 427 30.86 31.21 -0.15
N TYR A 428 32.04 31.17 0.46
CA TYR A 428 33.33 31.00 -0.21
C TYR A 428 34.09 29.84 0.43
N LEU A 429 34.93 29.14 -0.33
CA LEU A 429 35.84 28.14 0.21
C LEU A 429 36.94 28.81 1.03
N ARG A 430 37.17 28.35 2.25
CA ARG A 430 38.13 28.93 3.19
C ARG A 430 39.52 29.07 2.56
N LYS A 431 40.00 28.00 1.91
CA LYS A 431 41.28 27.94 1.20
C LYS A 431 41.43 28.99 0.08
N ALA A 432 40.33 29.35 -0.59
CA ALA A 432 40.36 30.33 -1.68
C ALA A 432 40.43 31.78 -1.17
N VAL A 433 40.09 32.00 0.10
CA VAL A 433 40.04 33.33 0.74
C VAL A 433 41.28 33.61 1.59
N GLU A 434 42.10 32.61 1.92
CA GLU A 434 43.33 32.78 2.72
C GLU A 434 44.23 33.96 2.29
N PRO A 435 44.53 34.17 0.99
CA PRO A 435 45.31 35.33 0.55
C PRO A 435 44.62 36.66 0.85
N VAL A 436 43.29 36.71 0.71
CA VAL A 436 42.45 37.87 1.02
C VAL A 436 42.45 38.18 2.52
N VAL A 437 42.42 37.16 3.38
CA VAL A 437 42.50 37.35 4.84
C VAL A 437 43.85 37.95 5.24
N ALA A 438 44.94 37.49 4.64
CA ALA A 438 46.28 38.04 4.90
C ALA A 438 46.40 39.52 4.46
N LEU A 439 45.85 39.87 3.30
CA LEU A 439 45.77 41.25 2.81
C LEU A 439 44.93 42.16 3.72
N LEU A 440 43.78 41.67 4.20
CA LEU A 440 42.90 42.45 5.08
C LEU A 440 43.51 42.71 6.47
N LYS A 441 44.25 41.73 7.03
CA LYS A 441 44.94 41.89 8.32
C LYS A 441 46.12 42.86 8.24
N THR A 442 46.86 42.85 7.12
CA THR A 442 47.99 43.79 6.91
C THR A 442 47.55 45.23 6.65
N GLN A 443 46.31 45.46 6.19
CA GLN A 443 45.75 46.81 6.00
C GLN A 443 45.14 47.40 7.28
N GLY A 444 44.86 46.59 8.31
CA GLY A 444 44.27 47.02 9.58
C GLY A 444 45.26 47.44 10.67
N GLU A 445 46.56 47.18 10.50
CA GLU A 445 47.64 47.55 11.44
C GLU A 445 48.32 48.90 11.09
N LYS A 446 47.71 49.74 10.26
CA LYS A 446 48.20 51.09 9.93
C LYS A 446 47.33 52.20 10.49
#